data_AF-A0AAW2PGG2-F1
#
_entry.id   AF-A0AAW2PGG2-F1
#
_cell.length_a   1.000
_cell.length_b   1.000
_cell.length_c   1.000
_cell.angle_alpha   90.00
_cell.angle_beta   90.00
_cell.angle_gamma   90.00
#
_symmetry.space_group_name_H-M   'P 1'
#
loop_
_entity.id
_entity.type
_entity.pdbx_description
1 polymer ?
#
loop_
_entity_poly.entity_id
_entity_poly.type
_entity_poly.pdbx_seq_one_letter_code
_entity_poly.pdbx_strand_id
1 'polypeptide(L)'
;MADVSWVALFNRGLQLFASLLGLQANPQKNQLILSKAAHPIRDTLLILLAFRRDIFTRIQGWDGIRLSFAGRVQLIKSILMALEMYWAMAFILPKGIIKEIEKRLRTFLWKGSSSSGYPKVAWEQVCKPSMEGGQGIRDIQALNRALMSRHLWAVIKRERYSI
;
A
#
# COMPACT_ATOMS: atom_id res chain seq x y z
N MET A 1 37.45 2.45 -11.24
CA MET A 1 36.51 3.37 -11.90
C MET A 1 35.50 2.53 -12.66
N ALA A 2 34.22 2.55 -12.30
CA ALA A 2 33.21 1.80 -13.05
C ALA A 2 32.98 2.50 -14.40
N ASP A 3 33.10 1.75 -15.49
CA ASP A 3 33.11 2.25 -16.85
C ASP A 3 31.71 2.74 -17.27
N VAL A 4 31.61 4.03 -17.61
CA VAL A 4 30.35 4.74 -17.92
C VAL A 4 29.85 4.40 -19.34
N SER A 5 30.67 3.70 -20.12
CA SER A 5 30.44 3.28 -21.50
C SER A 5 29.11 2.54 -21.71
N TRP A 6 28.78 1.59 -20.84
CA TRP A 6 27.55 0.79 -20.95
C TRP A 6 26.27 1.60 -20.70
N VAL A 7 26.31 2.58 -19.81
CA VAL A 7 25.16 3.47 -19.53
C VAL A 7 24.89 4.35 -20.74
N ALA A 8 25.94 4.88 -21.37
CA ALA A 8 25.82 5.68 -22.59
C ALA A 8 25.27 4.86 -23.76
N LEU A 9 25.76 3.62 -23.94
CA LEU A 9 25.28 2.70 -24.97
C LEU A 9 23.79 2.37 -24.79
N PHE A 10 23.39 2.04 -23.56
CA PHE A 10 22.00 1.72 -23.23
C PHE A 10 21.06 2.89 -23.48
N ASN A 11 21.45 4.10 -23.06
CA ASN A 11 20.63 5.29 -23.26
C ASN A 11 20.49 5.63 -24.75
N ARG A 12 21.55 5.40 -25.55
CA ARG A 12 21.51 5.58 -27.01
C ARG A 12 20.57 4.57 -27.69
N GLY A 13 20.56 3.32 -27.22
CA GLY A 13 19.62 2.31 -27.68
C GLY A 13 18.16 2.67 -27.38
N LEU A 14 17.87 3.16 -26.17
CA LEU A 14 16.54 3.64 -25.81
C LEU A 14 16.07 4.82 -26.66
N GLN A 15 16.97 5.77 -26.95
CA GLN A 15 16.65 6.91 -27.82
C GLN A 15 16.35 6.48 -29.26
N LEU A 16 17.11 5.53 -29.81
CA LEU A 16 16.86 4.99 -31.15
C LEU A 16 15.52 4.25 -31.20
N PHE A 17 15.23 3.40 -30.21
CA PHE A 17 13.95 2.70 -30.09
C PHE A 17 12.76 3.67 -29.97
N ALA A 18 12.90 4.70 -29.14
CA ALA A 18 11.92 5.75 -28.97
C ALA A 18 11.64 6.49 -30.30
N SER A 19 12.70 6.79 -31.06
CA SER A 19 12.57 7.48 -32.36
C SER A 19 11.88 6.63 -33.44
N LEU A 20 12.13 5.32 -33.46
CA LEU A 20 11.52 4.41 -34.44
C LEU A 20 10.03 4.17 -34.18
N LEU A 21 9.60 4.20 -32.93
CA LEU A 21 8.20 3.98 -32.54
C LEU A 21 7.42 5.28 -32.36
N GLY A 22 8.04 6.45 -32.58
CA GLY A 22 7.43 7.76 -32.35
C GLY A 22 7.09 8.02 -30.87
N LEU A 23 7.72 7.30 -29.94
CA LEU A 23 7.48 7.44 -28.51
C LEU A 23 8.38 8.55 -27.95
N GLN A 24 7.80 9.49 -27.21
CA GLN A 24 8.58 10.49 -26.48
C GLN A 24 8.75 10.07 -25.02
N ALA A 25 10.00 9.92 -24.59
CA ALA A 25 10.32 9.65 -23.20
C ALA A 25 9.93 10.85 -22.33
N ASN A 26 9.16 10.61 -21.26
CA ASN A 26 8.81 11.66 -20.31
C ASN A 26 9.97 11.83 -19.30
N PRO A 27 10.72 12.96 -19.33
CA PRO A 27 11.89 13.15 -18.48
C PRO A 27 11.54 13.29 -16.99
N GLN A 28 10.28 13.62 -16.65
CA GLN A 28 9.82 13.67 -15.27
C GLN A 28 9.53 12.28 -14.69
N LYS A 29 9.27 11.28 -15.53
CA LYS A 29 9.03 9.88 -15.12
C LYS A 29 10.25 8.98 -15.32
N ASN A 30 11.12 9.30 -16.27
CA ASN A 30 12.29 8.50 -16.64
C ASN A 30 13.59 9.03 -16.03
N GLN A 31 13.63 9.22 -14.71
CA GLN A 31 14.91 9.45 -14.02
C GLN A 31 15.61 8.11 -13.78
N LEU A 32 16.71 7.88 -14.51
CA LEU A 32 17.66 6.81 -14.24
C LEU A 32 18.42 7.14 -12.94
N ILE A 33 17.93 6.64 -11.81
CA ILE A 33 18.64 6.74 -10.52
C ILE A 33 19.65 5.61 -10.45
N LEU A 34 20.88 5.86 -10.89
CA LEU A 34 22.01 4.96 -10.64
C LEU A 34 22.48 5.15 -9.19
N SER A 35 21.76 4.54 -8.24
CA SER A 35 22.20 4.54 -6.86
C SER A 35 23.34 3.54 -6.69
N LYS A 36 24.53 4.05 -6.35
CA LYS A 36 25.74 3.24 -6.10
C LYS A 36 25.68 2.39 -4.83
N ALA A 37 24.58 2.46 -4.09
CA ALA A 37 24.23 1.55 -3.03
C ALA A 37 22.73 1.29 -3.12
N ALA A 38 22.35 0.10 -3.58
CA ALA A 38 21.05 -0.48 -3.27
C ALA A 38 20.99 -0.64 -1.75
N HIS A 39 20.63 0.43 -1.04
CA HIS A 39 20.43 0.35 0.39
C HIS A 39 19.01 -0.22 0.56
N PRO A 40 18.84 -1.51 0.90
CA PRO A 40 17.53 -2.14 0.95
C PRO A 40 16.57 -1.38 1.88
N ILE A 41 17.13 -0.71 2.88
CA ILE A 41 16.42 0.17 3.82
C ILE A 41 15.79 1.37 3.09
N ARG A 42 16.51 2.04 2.18
CA ARG A 42 15.99 3.19 1.43
C ARG A 42 14.82 2.79 0.55
N ASP A 43 14.95 1.69 -0.18
CA ASP A 43 13.91 1.22 -1.10
C ASP A 43 12.66 0.76 -0.32
N THR A 44 12.88 0.03 0.78
CA THR A 44 11.81 -0.34 1.72
C THR A 44 11.12 0.91 2.28
N LEU A 45 11.88 1.92 2.70
CA LEU A 45 11.31 3.18 3.20
C LEU A 45 10.51 3.92 2.13
N LEU A 46 11.00 4.00 0.89
CA LEU A 46 10.28 4.63 -0.22
C LEU A 46 8.95 3.93 -0.51
N ILE A 47 8.97 2.59 -0.51
CA ILE A 47 7.77 1.76 -0.69
C ILE A 47 6.78 1.99 0.47
N LEU A 48 7.26 2.01 1.71
CA LEU A 48 6.44 2.27 2.90
C LEU A 48 5.83 3.69 2.90
N LEU A 49 6.60 4.68 2.43
CA LEU A 49 6.13 6.07 2.31
C LEU A 49 5.09 6.21 1.19
N ALA A 50 5.29 5.55 0.05
CA ALA A 50 4.32 5.51 -1.03
C ALA A 50 3.01 4.85 -0.57
N PHE A 51 3.10 3.69 0.07
CA PHE A 51 1.98 2.99 0.71
C PHE A 51 1.18 3.90 1.64
N ARG A 52 1.87 4.56 2.57
CA ARG A 52 1.26 5.48 3.53
C ARG A 52 0.55 6.62 2.81
N ARG A 53 1.20 7.22 1.81
CA ARG A 53 0.64 8.33 1.04
C ARG A 53 -0.64 7.93 0.31
N ASP A 54 -0.66 6.80 -0.36
CA ASP A 54 -1.80 6.35 -1.16
C ASP A 54 -3.06 6.08 -0.32
N ILE A 55 -2.88 5.54 0.88
CA ILE A 55 -4.01 5.35 1.81
C ILE A 55 -4.52 6.70 2.29
N PHE A 56 -3.61 7.60 2.64
CA PHE A 56 -3.98 8.87 3.26
C PHE A 56 -4.69 9.76 2.27
N THR A 57 -4.26 9.80 1.01
CA THR A 57 -4.93 10.55 -0.05
C THR A 57 -6.34 10.01 -0.30
N ARG A 58 -6.54 8.69 -0.27
CA ARG A 58 -7.88 8.08 -0.38
C ARG A 58 -8.79 8.45 0.78
N ILE A 59 -8.30 8.35 2.02
CA ILE A 59 -9.09 8.72 3.21
C ILE A 59 -9.44 10.20 3.19
N GLN A 60 -8.49 11.08 2.87
CA GLN A 60 -8.73 12.51 2.73
C GLN A 60 -9.76 12.84 1.64
N GLY A 61 -9.76 12.09 0.54
CA GLY A 61 -10.78 12.21 -0.50
C GLY A 61 -12.20 11.94 -0.02
N TRP A 62 -12.37 11.25 1.11
CA TRP A 62 -13.69 10.95 1.68
C TRP A 62 -14.18 12.00 2.69
N ASP A 63 -13.31 12.89 3.18
CA ASP A 63 -13.67 13.88 4.21
C ASP A 63 -14.72 14.89 3.71
N GLY A 64 -14.86 15.08 2.40
CA GLY A 64 -15.89 15.92 1.78
C GLY A 64 -17.23 15.20 1.50
N ILE A 65 -17.30 13.87 1.67
CA ILE A 65 -18.47 13.08 1.30
C ILE A 65 -19.34 12.83 2.55
N ARG A 66 -20.60 13.27 2.51
CA ARG A 66 -21.57 13.01 3.59
C ARG A 66 -22.10 11.58 3.48
N LEU A 67 -21.51 10.67 4.25
CA LEU A 67 -21.87 9.26 4.26
C LEU A 67 -22.60 8.86 5.55
N SER A 68 -23.58 7.97 5.40
CA SER A 68 -24.15 7.23 6.51
C SER A 68 -23.06 6.40 7.22
N PHE A 69 -23.30 6.01 8.47
CA PHE A 69 -22.35 5.16 9.20
C PHE A 69 -22.05 3.86 8.44
N ALA A 70 -23.09 3.19 7.92
CA ALA A 70 -22.95 1.99 7.11
C ALA A 70 -22.14 2.24 5.83
N GLY A 71 -22.35 3.39 5.16
CA GLY A 71 -21.57 3.78 3.97
C GLY A 71 -20.07 3.94 4.28
N ARG A 72 -19.74 4.54 5.44
CA ARG A 72 -18.35 4.67 5.90
C ARG A 72 -17.72 3.30 6.20
N VAL A 73 -18.44 2.40 6.87
CA VAL A 73 -17.98 1.03 7.10
C VAL A 73 -17.67 0.33 5.79
N GLN A 74 -18.53 0.47 4.78
CA GLN A 74 -18.34 -0.16 3.47
C GLN A 74 -17.12 0.38 2.72
N LEU A 75 -16.87 1.70 2.78
CA LEU A 75 -15.66 2.32 2.21
C LEU A 75 -14.39 1.87 2.91
N ILE A 76 -14.42 1.72 4.24
CA ILE A 76 -13.29 1.17 4.99
C ILE A 76 -13.04 -0.27 4.58
N LYS A 77 -14.08 -1.09 4.45
CA LYS A 77 -13.93 -2.47 3.96
C LYS A 77 -13.30 -2.52 2.58
N SER A 78 -13.74 -1.67 1.64
CA SER A 78 -13.23 -1.68 0.27
C SER A 78 -11.77 -1.25 0.18
N ILE A 79 -11.34 -0.20 0.89
CA ILE A 79 -9.93 0.21 0.89
C ILE A 79 -9.03 -0.84 1.55
N LEU A 80 -9.51 -1.48 2.62
CA LEU A 80 -8.76 -2.55 3.26
C LEU A 80 -8.58 -3.70 2.26
N MET A 81 -9.63 -4.16 1.57
CA MET A 81 -9.47 -5.21 0.54
C MET A 81 -8.43 -4.84 -0.54
N ALA A 82 -8.43 -3.59 -1.00
CA ALA A 82 -7.44 -3.12 -1.98
C ALA A 82 -6.02 -3.07 -1.40
N LEU A 83 -5.89 -2.69 -0.13
CA LEU A 83 -4.63 -2.65 0.61
C LEU A 83 -3.98 -4.03 0.68
N GLU A 84 -4.81 -5.01 1.01
CA GLU A 84 -4.47 -6.40 1.16
C GLU A 84 -3.97 -7.00 -0.14
N MET A 85 -4.66 -6.74 -1.25
CA MET A 85 -4.26 -7.26 -2.56
C MET A 85 -2.96 -6.66 -3.06
N TYR A 86 -2.72 -5.35 -2.86
CA TYR A 86 -1.59 -4.70 -3.50
C TYR A 86 -0.32 -4.74 -2.65
N TRP A 87 -0.42 -4.49 -1.34
CA TRP A 87 0.77 -4.22 -0.52
C TRP A 87 1.17 -5.37 0.39
N ALA A 88 0.21 -6.18 0.87
CA ALA A 88 0.54 -7.34 1.70
C ALA A 88 1.19 -8.49 0.91
N MET A 89 1.22 -8.41 -0.43
CA MET A 89 2.04 -9.28 -1.27
C MET A 89 3.53 -8.91 -1.26
N ALA A 90 3.87 -7.66 -0.92
CA ALA A 90 5.21 -7.13 -1.10
C ALA A 90 6.08 -7.18 0.17
N PHE A 91 5.51 -7.01 1.37
CA PHE A 91 6.27 -7.01 2.63
C PHE A 91 5.39 -7.08 3.90
N ILE A 92 6.04 -7.33 5.04
CA ILE A 92 5.43 -7.27 6.37
C ILE A 92 5.29 -5.80 6.79
N LEU A 93 4.07 -5.39 7.14
CA LEU A 93 3.80 -4.00 7.51
C LEU A 93 4.36 -3.66 8.92
N PRO A 94 5.13 -2.57 9.08
CA PRO A 94 5.54 -2.10 10.39
C PRO A 94 4.33 -1.71 11.24
N LYS A 95 4.32 -2.12 12.51
CA LYS A 95 3.23 -1.85 13.46
C LYS A 95 2.92 -0.35 13.60
N GLY A 96 3.93 0.52 13.49
CA GLY A 96 3.73 1.97 13.55
C GLY A 96 2.83 2.50 12.45
N ILE A 97 2.99 1.99 11.22
CA ILE A 97 2.19 2.39 10.07
C ILE A 97 0.78 1.85 10.19
N ILE A 98 0.63 0.59 10.61
CA ILE A 98 -0.69 -0.02 10.87
C ILE A 98 -1.49 0.85 11.85
N LYS A 99 -0.89 1.20 13.00
CA LYS A 99 -1.53 2.06 14.00
C LYS A 99 -1.91 3.44 13.45
N GLU A 100 -1.08 4.02 12.59
CA GLU A 100 -1.37 5.31 11.97
C GLU A 100 -2.57 5.23 11.00
N ILE A 101 -2.65 4.16 10.21
CA ILE A 101 -3.78 3.88 9.31
C ILE A 101 -5.05 3.66 10.13
N GLU A 102 -5.00 2.81 11.15
CA GLU A 102 -6.14 2.56 12.04
C GLU A 102 -6.64 3.83 12.70
N LYS A 103 -5.74 4.71 13.16
CA LYS A 103 -6.11 6.00 13.75
C LYS A 103 -6.92 6.85 12.76
N ARG A 104 -6.52 6.89 11.48
CA ARG A 104 -7.24 7.64 10.45
C ARG A 104 -8.56 7.00 10.07
N LEU A 105 -8.60 5.67 9.88
CA LEU A 105 -9.84 4.94 9.59
C LEU A 105 -10.85 5.10 10.74
N ARG A 106 -10.39 5.03 11.99
CA ARG A 106 -11.21 5.27 13.18
C ARG A 106 -11.74 6.70 13.23
N THR A 107 -10.90 7.68 12.89
CA THR A 107 -11.31 9.08 12.82
C THR A 107 -12.39 9.26 11.75
N PHE A 108 -12.17 8.74 10.54
CA PHE A 108 -13.14 8.79 9.45
C PHE A 108 -14.47 8.09 9.81
N LEU A 109 -14.41 6.91 10.43
CA LEU A 109 -15.60 6.15 10.83
C LEU A 109 -16.50 6.96 11.77
N TRP A 110 -15.94 7.54 12.83
CA TRP A 110 -16.72 8.18 13.90
C TRP A 110 -16.95 9.67 13.68
N LYS A 111 -15.96 10.41 13.18
CA LYS A 111 -16.09 11.86 12.92
C LYS A 111 -16.69 12.16 11.56
N GLY A 112 -16.38 11.36 10.52
CA GLY A 112 -16.73 11.72 9.14
C GLY A 112 -16.26 13.14 8.80
N SER A 113 -17.11 13.91 8.11
CA SER A 113 -16.86 15.32 7.77
C SER A 113 -17.08 16.31 8.93
N SER A 114 -17.65 15.86 10.04
CA SER A 114 -17.93 16.70 11.22
C SER A 114 -16.73 16.78 12.16
N SER A 115 -16.44 17.98 12.69
CA SER A 115 -15.35 18.21 13.64
C SER A 115 -15.61 17.59 15.04
N SER A 116 -16.87 17.24 15.35
CA SER A 116 -17.27 16.64 16.63
C SER A 116 -17.61 15.15 16.48
N GLY A 117 -17.06 14.33 17.37
CA GLY A 117 -17.25 12.88 17.37
C GLY A 117 -16.07 12.17 18.03
N TYR A 118 -16.28 11.59 19.22
CA TYR A 118 -15.28 10.75 19.85
C TYR A 118 -15.50 9.30 19.43
N PRO A 119 -14.43 8.50 19.24
CA PRO A 119 -14.59 7.07 19.00
C PRO A 119 -15.27 6.41 20.20
N LYS A 120 -16.50 5.93 20.01
CA LYS A 120 -17.30 5.35 21.10
C LYS A 120 -16.91 3.92 21.45
N VAL A 121 -16.28 3.22 20.52
CA VAL A 121 -15.95 1.80 20.62
C VAL A 121 -14.47 1.58 20.33
N ALA A 122 -13.85 0.63 21.03
CA ALA A 122 -12.48 0.20 20.77
C ALA A 122 -12.37 -0.40 19.35
N TRP A 123 -11.26 -0.13 18.65
CA TRP A 123 -11.10 -0.56 17.26
C TRP A 123 -11.19 -2.09 17.11
N GLU A 124 -10.61 -2.82 18.07
CA GLU A 124 -10.70 -4.29 18.14
C GLU A 124 -12.14 -4.81 18.17
N GLN A 125 -13.05 -4.12 18.85
CA GLN A 125 -14.46 -4.51 18.89
C GLN A 125 -15.18 -4.20 17.57
N VAL A 126 -14.77 -3.14 16.87
CA VAL A 126 -15.27 -2.82 15.52
C VAL A 126 -14.83 -3.90 14.53
N CYS A 127 -13.63 -4.46 14.73
CA CYS A 127 -13.08 -5.50 13.85
C CYS A 127 -13.71 -6.89 14.01
N LYS A 128 -14.47 -7.12 15.08
CA LYS A 128 -15.15 -8.40 15.30
C LYS A 128 -16.14 -8.73 14.16
N PRO A 129 -16.41 -10.02 13.91
CA PRO A 129 -17.46 -10.45 13.00
C PRO A 129 -18.81 -9.83 13.36
N SER A 130 -19.68 -9.60 12.37
CA SER A 130 -21.03 -9.07 12.62
C SER A 130 -21.88 -9.98 13.51
N MET A 131 -21.63 -11.29 13.50
CA MET A 131 -22.26 -12.25 14.40
C MET A 131 -21.90 -12.02 15.87
N GLU A 132 -20.75 -11.42 16.15
CA GLU A 132 -20.26 -11.10 17.50
C GLU A 132 -20.55 -9.64 17.90
N GLY A 133 -21.42 -8.95 17.15
CA GLY A 133 -21.77 -7.54 17.40
C GLY A 133 -20.75 -6.52 16.87
N GLY A 134 -19.74 -6.97 16.10
CA GLY A 134 -18.79 -6.09 15.43
C GLY A 134 -19.27 -5.59 14.07
N GLN A 135 -18.43 -4.80 13.38
CA GLN A 135 -18.72 -4.28 12.04
C GLN A 135 -18.15 -5.15 10.92
N GLY A 136 -17.45 -6.24 11.26
CA GLY A 136 -16.82 -7.14 10.29
C GLY A 136 -15.69 -6.47 9.49
N ILE A 137 -15.04 -5.47 10.06
CA ILE A 137 -13.85 -4.83 9.49
C ILE A 137 -12.65 -5.71 9.81
N ARG A 138 -11.87 -6.13 8.80
CA ARG A 138 -10.72 -7.01 9.07
C ARG A 138 -9.62 -6.25 9.80
N ASP A 139 -9.03 -6.89 10.81
CA ASP A 139 -7.81 -6.39 11.45
C ASP A 139 -6.64 -6.45 10.45
N ILE A 140 -6.02 -5.29 10.21
CA ILE A 140 -4.91 -5.11 9.29
C ILE A 140 -3.72 -5.98 9.71
N GLN A 141 -3.47 -6.09 11.01
CA GLN A 141 -2.32 -6.83 11.53
C GLN A 141 -2.53 -8.34 11.37
N ALA A 142 -3.67 -8.87 11.83
CA ALA A 142 -4.02 -10.28 11.67
C ALA A 142 -3.97 -10.69 10.19
N LEU A 143 -4.49 -9.84 9.32
CA LEU A 143 -4.59 -10.18 7.93
C LEU A 143 -3.27 -10.00 7.16
N ASN A 144 -2.42 -9.01 7.48
CA ASN A 144 -1.07 -8.95 6.92
C ASN A 144 -0.28 -10.22 7.25
N ARG A 145 -0.39 -10.72 8.49
CA ARG A 145 0.23 -12.00 8.89
C ARG A 145 -0.33 -13.18 8.10
N ALA A 146 -1.65 -13.27 7.96
CA ALA A 146 -2.29 -14.36 7.21
C ALA A 146 -1.86 -14.36 5.74
N LEU A 147 -1.85 -13.20 5.08
CA LEU A 147 -1.42 -13.09 3.68
C LEU A 147 0.06 -13.43 3.52
N MET A 148 0.93 -12.92 4.39
CA MET A 148 2.35 -13.27 4.37
C MET A 148 2.57 -14.78 4.53
N SER A 149 1.83 -15.44 5.42
CA SER A 149 1.91 -16.91 5.57
C SER A 149 1.47 -17.65 4.30
N ARG A 150 0.42 -17.17 3.62
CA ARG A 150 -0.06 -17.73 2.35
C ARG A 150 0.97 -17.53 1.23
N HIS A 151 1.62 -16.36 1.17
CA HIS A 151 2.68 -16.09 0.21
C HIS A 151 3.91 -16.95 0.46
N LEU A 152 4.35 -17.05 1.72
CA LEU A 152 5.46 -17.91 2.10
C LEU A 152 5.18 -19.38 1.73
N TRP A 153 3.97 -19.87 2.03
CA TRP A 153 3.54 -21.21 1.63
C TRP A 153 3.59 -21.42 0.12
N ALA A 154 3.15 -20.44 -0.68
CA ALA A 154 3.19 -20.52 -2.13
C ALA A 154 4.63 -20.56 -2.68
N VAL A 155 5.57 -19.83 -2.06
CA VAL A 155 7.00 -19.86 -2.42
C VAL A 155 7.59 -21.23 -2.12
N ILE A 156 7.42 -21.73 -0.89
CA ILE A 156 7.90 -23.06 -0.47
C ILE A 156 7.34 -24.16 -1.38
N LYS A 157 6.05 -24.05 -1.74
CA LYS A 157 5.41 -25.01 -2.63
C LYS A 157 5.97 -24.93 -4.05
N ARG A 158 6.28 -23.75 -4.58
CA ARG A 158 6.88 -23.60 -5.92
C ARG A 158 8.31 -24.16 -6.00
N GLU A 159 9.12 -23.97 -4.96
CA GLU A 159 10.47 -24.55 -4.88
C GLU A 159 10.46 -26.09 -4.89
N ARG A 160 9.39 -26.73 -4.39
CA ARG A 160 9.26 -28.20 -4.37
C ARG A 160 8.95 -28.86 -5.71
N TYR A 161 8.58 -28.11 -6.75
CA TYR A 161 8.28 -28.66 -8.08
C TYR A 161 9.34 -28.30 -9.14
N SER A 162 10.44 -27.67 -8.74
CA SER A 162 11.55 -27.26 -9.61
C SER A 162 12.84 -28.05 -9.35
N ILE A 163 12.74 -29.27 -8.82
CA ILE A 163 13.84 -30.23 -8.65
C ILE A 163 13.46 -31.51 -9.38
#